data_AF-A0A0F9MIJ2-F1
#
_entry.id   AF-A0A0F9MIJ2-F1
#
_cell.length_a   1.000
_cell.length_b   1.000
_cell.length_c   1.000
_cell.angle_alpha   90.00
_cell.angle_beta   90.00
_cell.angle_gamma   90.00
#
_symmetry.space_group_name_H-M   'P 1'
#
loop_
_entity.id
_entity.type
_entity.pdbx_description
1 polymer ?
#
loop_
_entity_poly.entity_id
_entity_poly.type
_entity_poly.pdbx_seq_one_letter_code
_entity_poly.pdbx_strand_id
1 'polypeptide(L)'
;MTINKGTLIGTEPHPAVDSAADFIVSLSQNELYYWQSIFASCAIEHNRLAEVCYHTIERLLNKDPVSDRYLLGLAWTIKERCHP
;
A
#
# COMPACT_ATOMS: atom_id res chain seq x y z
N MET A 1 -6.48 -1.16 -31.25
CA MET A 1 -6.21 -0.49 -29.96
C MET A 1 -4.73 -0.14 -29.96
N THR A 2 -4.38 1.14 -30.02
CA THR A 2 -2.98 1.57 -30.01
C THR A 2 -2.50 1.50 -28.57
N ILE A 3 -1.64 0.52 -28.26
CA ILE A 3 -1.03 0.42 -26.94
C ILE A 3 0.01 1.53 -26.84
N ASN A 4 -0.22 2.50 -25.96
CA ASN A 4 0.78 3.52 -25.67
C ASN A 4 1.95 2.84 -24.95
N LYS A 5 3.17 2.99 -25.49
CA LYS A 5 4.38 2.47 -24.83
C LYS A 5 4.44 3.01 -23.40
N GLY A 6 4.57 2.10 -22.43
CA GLY A 6 4.68 2.43 -21.00
C GLY A 6 3.34 2.53 -20.24
N THR A 7 2.21 2.17 -20.86
CA THR A 7 0.91 2.09 -20.17
C THR A 7 0.44 0.64 -20.14
N LEU A 8 0.16 0.12 -18.93
CA LEU A 8 -0.44 -1.20 -18.76
C LEU A 8 -1.86 -1.20 -19.35
N ILE A 9 -2.21 -2.27 -20.05
CA ILE A 9 -3.60 -2.52 -20.44
C ILE A 9 -4.35 -2.96 -19.18
N GLY A 10 -5.61 -2.55 -19.00
CA GLY A 10 -6.37 -2.87 -17.77
C GLY A 10 -6.60 -4.37 -17.50
N THR A 11 -6.29 -5.24 -18.46
CA THR A 11 -6.33 -6.70 -18.32
C THR A 11 -4.94 -7.34 -18.22
N GLU A 12 -3.88 -6.53 -18.32
CA GLU A 12 -2.51 -6.98 -18.22
C GLU A 12 -2.16 -7.16 -16.74
N PRO A 13 -1.58 -8.31 -16.34
CA PRO A 13 -1.10 -8.50 -14.98
C PRO A 13 -0.14 -7.38 -14.57
N HIS A 14 -0.18 -6.99 -13.31
CA HIS A 14 0.81 -6.08 -12.74
C HIS A 14 1.63 -6.83 -11.68
N PRO A 15 2.66 -7.63 -12.08
CA PRO A 15 3.37 -8.53 -11.16
C PRO A 15 3.96 -7.86 -9.92
N ALA A 16 4.38 -6.60 -10.04
CA ALA A 16 4.88 -5.83 -8.89
C ALA A 16 3.79 -5.51 -7.86
N VAL A 17 2.55 -5.25 -8.31
CA VAL A 17 1.40 -5.03 -7.44
C VAL A 17 0.97 -6.35 -6.82
N ASP A 18 0.98 -7.43 -7.58
CA ASP A 18 0.69 -8.78 -7.07
C ASP A 18 1.67 -9.12 -5.93
N SER A 19 2.98 -8.92 -6.15
CA SER A 19 4.00 -9.14 -5.12
C SER A 19 3.85 -8.19 -3.91
N ALA A 20 3.43 -6.93 -4.12
CA ALA A 20 3.16 -6.00 -3.03
C ALA A 20 1.94 -6.42 -2.21
N ALA A 21 0.89 -6.89 -2.88
CA ALA A 21 -0.32 -7.42 -2.24
C ALA A 21 0.01 -8.68 -1.44
N ASP A 22 0.78 -9.62 -2.00
CA ASP A 22 1.23 -10.82 -1.30
C ASP A 22 2.01 -10.47 -0.01
N PHE A 23 2.91 -9.49 -0.09
CA PHE A 23 3.62 -8.98 1.08
C PHE A 23 2.65 -8.40 2.12
N ILE A 24 1.72 -7.53 1.72
CA ILE A 24 0.75 -6.92 2.64
C ILE A 24 -0.16 -7.98 3.29
N VAL A 25 -0.64 -8.95 2.51
CA VAL A 25 -1.50 -10.06 2.99
C VAL A 25 -0.73 -11.01 3.90
N SER A 26 0.59 -11.11 3.76
CA SER A 26 1.43 -11.89 4.68
C SER A 26 1.53 -11.28 6.09
N LEU A 27 1.21 -9.99 6.23
CA LEU A 27 1.12 -9.33 7.54
C LEU A 27 -0.15 -9.77 8.26
N SER A 28 -0.02 -10.10 9.54
CA SER A 28 -1.17 -10.33 10.40
C SER A 28 -2.00 -9.06 10.56
N GLN A 29 -3.28 -9.22 10.91
CA GLN A 29 -4.15 -8.09 11.20
C GLN A 29 -3.59 -7.19 12.34
N ASN A 30 -2.89 -7.80 13.32
CA ASN A 30 -2.23 -7.06 14.39
C ASN A 30 -1.07 -6.20 13.88
N GLU A 31 -0.28 -6.70 12.93
CA GLU A 31 0.78 -5.92 12.27
C GLU A 31 0.20 -4.77 11.45
N LEU A 32 -0.93 -4.98 10.77
CA LEU A 32 -1.61 -3.91 10.06
C LEU A 32 -2.09 -2.81 11.03
N TYR A 33 -2.68 -3.17 12.17
CA TYR A 33 -3.06 -2.19 13.20
C TYR A 33 -1.85 -1.47 13.80
N TYR A 34 -0.75 -2.18 14.02
CA TYR A 34 0.50 -1.59 14.47
C TYR A 34 0.99 -0.51 13.49
N TRP A 35 1.09 -0.83 12.20
CA TRP A 35 1.49 0.13 11.17
C TRP A 35 0.51 1.29 11.03
N GLN A 36 -0.80 1.01 11.11
CA GLN A 36 -1.83 2.04 11.09
C GLN A 36 -1.63 3.04 12.24
N SER A 37 -1.28 2.56 13.45
CA SER A 37 -1.01 3.43 14.60
C SER A 37 0.23 4.32 14.40
N ILE A 38 1.31 3.77 13.82
CA ILE A 38 2.53 4.52 13.50
C ILE A 38 2.22 5.63 12.50
N PHE A 39 1.52 5.29 11.42
CA PHE A 39 1.17 6.27 10.39
C PHE A 39 0.19 7.32 10.92
N ALA A 40 -0.75 6.96 11.81
CA ALA A 40 -1.61 7.93 12.47
C ALA A 40 -0.80 8.94 13.30
N SER A 41 0.20 8.49 14.04
CA SER A 41 1.11 9.36 14.81
C SER A 41 1.84 10.35 13.91
N CYS A 42 2.42 9.88 12.80
CA CYS A 42 3.13 10.75 11.85
C CYS A 42 2.18 11.68 11.06
N ALA A 43 0.93 11.27 10.81
CA ALA A 43 -0.04 12.08 10.09
C ALA A 43 -0.45 13.34 10.88
N ILE A 44 -0.46 13.28 12.22
CA ILE A 44 -0.71 14.45 13.08
C ILE A 44 0.33 15.55 12.84
N GLU A 45 1.55 15.19 12.41
CA GLU A 45 2.63 16.12 12.04
C GLU A 45 2.52 16.61 10.59
N HIS A 46 1.36 16.48 9.95
CA HIS A 46 1.10 16.82 8.54
C HIS A 46 1.99 16.05 7.54
N ASN A 47 2.42 14.83 7.91
CA ASN A 47 3.17 13.96 7.00
C ASN A 47 2.22 13.34 5.97
N ARG A 48 2.25 13.87 4.73
CA ARG A 48 1.39 13.42 3.64
C ARG A 48 1.55 11.94 3.28
N LEU A 49 2.77 11.39 3.35
CA LEU A 49 3.00 9.97 3.08
C LEU A 49 2.32 9.11 4.15
N ALA A 50 2.42 9.52 5.42
CA ALA A 50 1.79 8.81 6.53
C ALA A 50 0.26 8.84 6.42
N GLU A 51 -0.36 9.97 6.06
CA GLU A 51 -1.80 10.06 5.79
C GLU A 51 -2.24 9.06 4.71
N VAL A 52 -1.49 8.98 3.60
CA VAL A 52 -1.78 8.05 2.51
C VAL A 52 -1.67 6.61 2.97
N CYS A 53 -0.62 6.26 3.73
CA CYS A 53 -0.43 4.91 4.24
C CYS A 53 -1.52 4.53 5.26
N TYR A 54 -1.87 5.43 6.18
CA TYR A 54 -2.95 5.25 7.16
C TYR A 54 -4.28 4.90 6.47
N HIS A 55 -4.72 5.73 5.52
CA HIS A 55 -5.98 5.50 4.81
C HIS A 55 -5.91 4.30 3.87
N THR A 56 -4.73 3.92 3.39
CA THR A 56 -4.56 2.69 2.61
C THR A 56 -4.80 1.46 3.48
N ILE A 57 -4.23 1.42 4.69
CA ILE A 57 -4.49 0.32 5.64
C ILE A 57 -5.96 0.29 6.08
N GLU A 58 -6.55 1.46 6.36
CA GLU A 58 -7.98 1.58 6.70
C GLU A 58 -8.88 0.93 5.63
N ARG A 59 -8.64 1.24 4.35
CA ARG A 59 -9.38 0.64 3.23
C ARG A 59 -9.18 -0.86 3.15
N LEU A 60 -7.95 -1.35 3.34
CA LEU A 60 -7.67 -2.78 3.33
C LEU A 60 -8.42 -3.53 4.45
N LEU A 61 -8.42 -2.97 5.66
CA LEU A 61 -9.16 -3.54 6.80
C LEU A 61 -10.68 -3.55 6.57
N ASN A 62 -11.21 -2.52 5.90
CA ASN A 62 -12.61 -2.42 5.52
C ASN A 62 -12.98 -3.21 4.25
N LYS A 63 -12.01 -3.85 3.59
CA LYS A 63 -12.17 -4.53 2.29
C LYS A 63 -12.63 -3.60 1.15
N ASP A 64 -12.28 -2.33 1.25
CA ASP A 64 -12.52 -1.36 0.19
C ASP A 64 -11.49 -1.52 -0.95
N PRO A 65 -11.86 -1.20 -2.20
CA PRO A 65 -10.92 -1.20 -3.31
C PRO A 65 -9.74 -0.27 -3.07
N VAL A 66 -8.52 -0.72 -3.39
CA VAL A 66 -7.29 0.07 -3.31
C VAL A 66 -6.57 -0.03 -4.66
N SER A 67 -6.15 1.11 -5.22
CA SER A 67 -5.41 1.11 -6.49
C SER A 67 -3.97 0.65 -6.30
N ASP A 68 -3.43 0.02 -7.33
CA ASP A 68 -2.03 -0.43 -7.50
C ASP A 68 -0.98 0.51 -6.89
N ARG A 69 -1.04 1.80 -7.19
CA ARG A 69 -0.08 2.79 -6.69
C ARG A 69 -0.02 2.86 -5.16
N TYR A 70 -1.16 2.67 -4.50
CA TYR A 70 -1.26 2.73 -3.04
C TYR A 70 -0.77 1.43 -2.41
N LEU A 71 -1.06 0.28 -3.03
CA LEU A 71 -0.50 -1.01 -2.59
C LEU A 71 1.02 -1.00 -2.68
N LEU A 72 1.57 -0.56 -3.82
CA LEU A 72 3.01 -0.42 -4.01
C LEU A 72 3.62 0.53 -2.96
N GLY A 73 3.04 1.73 -2.80
CA GLY A 73 3.54 2.72 -1.86
C GLY A 73 3.54 2.22 -0.41
N LEU A 74 2.46 1.57 0.02
CA LEU A 74 2.35 1.00 1.36
C LEU A 74 3.37 -0.12 1.58
N ALA A 75 3.45 -1.08 0.65
CA ALA A 75 4.36 -2.23 0.77
C ALA A 75 5.82 -1.78 0.92
N TRP A 76 6.28 -0.86 0.07
CA TRP A 76 7.66 -0.36 0.14
C TRP A 76 7.91 0.47 1.40
N THR A 77 6.96 1.32 1.80
CA THR A 77 7.09 2.11 3.03
C THR A 77 7.25 1.22 4.26
N ILE A 78 6.44 0.16 4.39
CA ILE A 78 6.57 -0.80 5.49
C ILE A 78 7.91 -1.53 5.40
N LYS A 79 8.27 -2.05 4.21
CA LYS A 79 9.48 -2.85 4.02
C LYS A 79 10.77 -2.09 4.32
N GLU A 80 10.87 -0.83 3.93
CA GLU A 80 12.03 0.02 4.23
C GLU A 80 12.14 0.38 5.71
N ARG A 81 11.02 0.44 6.43
CA ARG A 81 10.98 0.77 7.86
C ARG A 81 11.01 -0.47 8.77
N CYS A 82 10.84 -1.66 8.20
CA CYS A 82 10.97 -2.96 8.86
C CYS A 82 12.41 -3.47 8.97
N HIS A 83 13.36 -2.89 8.22
CA HIS A 83 14.77 -3.22 8.35
C HIS A 83 15.47 -2.16 9.23
N PRO A 84 16.30 -2.57 10.20
CA PRO A 84 17.00 -1.65 11.11
C PRO A 84 17.93 -0.69 10.38
#